data_AF-A0A2N8BV04-F1
#
_entry.id   AF-A0A2N8BV04-F1
#
_cell.length_a   1.000
_cell.length_b   1.000
_cell.length_c   1.000
_cell.angle_alpha   90.00
_cell.angle_beta   90.00
_cell.angle_gamma   90.00
#
_symmetry.space_group_name_H-M   'P 1'
#
loop_
_entity.id
_entity.type
_entity.pdbx_description
1 polymer ?
#
loop_
_entity_poly.entity_id
_entity_poly.type
_entity_poly.pdbx_seq_one_letter_code
_entity_poly.pdbx_strand_id
1 'polypeptide(L)'
;MVVKNKHFFLSVFFVLLGVIVAWVYLKIEAAALAPVYSTEWNESNTCYINSYIPQYSKLGAPGAIVKIFTSEAFFRVYTKDGELLRSSEWLLWKDEFTTDEQSRWAGGRAIYPTVTGYDGWVIPECR
;
A
#
# COMPACT_ATOMS: atom_id res chain seq x y z
N MET A 1 37.11 30.48 -3.98
CA MET A 1 36.32 29.97 -5.12
C MET A 1 34.92 29.63 -4.62
N VAL A 2 33.95 30.53 -4.82
CA VAL A 2 32.54 30.22 -4.57
C VAL A 2 32.02 29.56 -5.84
N VAL A 3 32.02 28.23 -5.88
CA VAL A 3 31.35 27.50 -6.96
C VAL A 3 29.85 27.76 -6.80
N LYS A 4 29.35 28.78 -7.51
CA LYS A 4 28.02 28.85 -8.13
C LYS A 4 26.92 28.06 -7.39
N ASN A 5 26.55 28.52 -6.19
CA ASN A 5 25.55 27.90 -5.29
C ASN A 5 24.27 27.41 -5.99
N LYS A 6 23.78 28.16 -6.98
CA LYS A 6 22.55 27.84 -7.72
C LYS A 6 22.61 26.51 -8.48
N HIS A 7 23.76 26.16 -9.08
CA HIS A 7 23.89 24.90 -9.82
C HIS A 7 24.03 23.69 -8.89
N PHE A 8 24.63 23.89 -7.72
CA PHE A 8 24.68 22.87 -6.67
C PHE A 8 23.29 22.55 -6.12
N PHE A 9 22.51 23.57 -5.72
CA PHE A 9 21.13 23.36 -5.25
C PHE A 9 20.24 22.72 -6.32
N LEU A 10 20.39 23.14 -7.58
CA LEU A 10 19.67 22.54 -8.70
C LEU A 10 20.02 21.06 -8.90
N SER A 11 21.32 20.72 -8.81
CA SER A 11 21.77 19.32 -8.91
C SER A 11 21.23 18.48 -7.76
N VAL A 12 21.28 18.97 -6.51
CA VAL A 12 20.72 18.27 -5.35
C VAL A 12 19.21 18.04 -5.52
N PHE A 13 18.48 19.04 -6.00
CA PHE A 13 17.05 18.92 -6.27
C PHE A 13 16.72 17.80 -7.25
N PHE A 14 17.44 17.73 -8.38
CA PHE A 14 17.22 16.66 -9.37
C PHE A 14 17.57 15.28 -8.84
N VAL A 15 18.61 15.16 -8.01
CA VAL A 15 18.95 13.88 -7.37
C VAL A 15 17.84 13.45 -6.42
N LEU A 16 17.35 14.34 -5.55
CA LEU A 16 16.23 14.02 -4.64
C LEU A 16 14.96 13.65 -5.40
N LEU A 17 14.64 14.38 -6.46
CA LEU A 17 13.51 14.07 -7.33
C LEU A 17 13.65 12.68 -7.96
N GLY A 18 14.85 12.35 -8.46
CA GLY A 18 15.15 11.03 -9.01
C GLY A 18 14.94 9.91 -8.00
N VAL A 19 15.36 10.11 -6.75
CA VAL A 19 15.15 9.14 -5.66
C VAL A 19 13.66 8.97 -5.36
N ILE A 20 12.88 10.05 -5.30
CA ILE A 20 11.44 9.98 -5.05
C ILE A 20 10.73 9.24 -6.19
N VAL A 21 11.06 9.56 -7.44
CA VAL A 21 10.48 8.89 -8.62
C VAL A 21 10.81 7.40 -8.61
N ALA A 22 12.07 7.04 -8.32
CA ALA A 22 12.48 5.65 -8.21
C ALA A 22 11.73 4.92 -7.08
N TRP A 23 11.55 5.56 -5.92
CA TRP A 23 10.80 4.98 -4.81
C TRP A 23 9.32 4.75 -5.16
N VAL A 24 8.67 5.74 -5.78
CA VAL A 24 7.27 5.61 -6.24
C VAL A 24 7.14 4.50 -7.27
N TYR A 25 8.05 4.44 -8.24
CA TYR A 25 8.06 3.39 -9.27
C TYR A 25 8.16 1.99 -8.64
N LEU A 26 9.12 1.78 -7.73
CA LEU A 26 9.30 0.50 -7.05
C LEU A 26 8.06 0.10 -6.24
N LYS A 27 7.39 1.06 -5.60
CA LYS A 27 6.15 0.81 -4.85
C LYS A 27 5.01 0.36 -5.76
N ILE A 28 4.80 1.05 -6.88
CA ILE A 28 3.76 0.69 -7.87
C ILE A 28 4.00 -0.70 -8.44
N GLU A 29 5.23 -0.99 -8.86
CA GLU A 29 5.58 -2.29 -9.43
C GLU A 29 5.44 -3.42 -8.40
N ALA A 30 5.88 -3.21 -7.16
CA ALA A 30 5.75 -4.20 -6.11
C ALA A 30 4.28 -4.50 -5.78
N ALA A 31 3.40 -3.48 -5.81
CA ALA A 31 1.97 -3.64 -5.62
C ALA A 31 1.28 -4.30 -6.83
N ALA A 32 1.71 -3.99 -8.06
CA ALA A 32 1.19 -4.62 -9.27
C ALA A 32 1.53 -6.12 -9.35
N LEU A 33 2.70 -6.49 -8.83
CA LEU A 33 3.15 -7.89 -8.73
C LEU A 33 2.57 -8.64 -7.53
N ALA A 34 1.84 -7.96 -6.65
CA ALA A 34 1.32 -8.55 -5.42
C ALA A 34 0.16 -9.51 -5.73
N PRO A 35 0.30 -10.82 -5.45
CA PRO A 35 -0.84 -11.72 -5.49
C PRO A 35 -1.82 -11.37 -4.37
N VAL A 36 -3.10 -11.69 -4.60
CA VAL A 36 -4.10 -11.67 -3.52
C VAL A 36 -3.69 -12.72 -2.49
N TYR A 37 -3.52 -12.29 -1.25
CA TYR A 37 -3.19 -13.17 -0.13
C TYR A 37 -4.45 -13.77 0.49
N SER A 38 -5.45 -12.94 0.75
CA SER A 38 -6.77 -13.38 1.23
C SER A 38 -7.88 -12.49 0.68
N THR A 39 -9.09 -13.03 0.65
CA THR A 39 -10.32 -12.33 0.27
C THR A 39 -11.39 -12.61 1.31
N GLU A 40 -11.96 -11.57 1.88
CA GLU A 40 -13.07 -11.67 2.83
C GLU A 40 -14.29 -10.92 2.28
N TRP A 41 -15.41 -11.62 2.18
CA TRP A 41 -16.68 -11.04 1.74
C TRP A 41 -17.47 -10.45 2.91
N ASN A 42 -18.24 -9.40 2.65
CA ASN A 42 -19.20 -8.92 3.63
C ASN A 42 -20.40 -9.88 3.75
N GLU A 43 -21.17 -9.75 4.83
CA GLU A 43 -22.32 -10.63 5.10
C GLU A 43 -23.36 -10.64 3.97
N SER A 44 -23.58 -9.50 3.29
CA SER A 44 -24.52 -9.38 2.16
C SER A 44 -23.94 -9.78 0.81
N ASN A 45 -22.67 -10.20 0.73
CA ASN A 45 -21.94 -10.54 -0.51
C ASN A 45 -22.00 -9.46 -1.61
N THR A 46 -22.13 -8.20 -1.20
CA THR A 46 -22.12 -7.04 -2.11
C THR A 46 -20.72 -6.48 -2.33
N CYS A 47 -19.79 -6.76 -1.43
CA CYS A 47 -18.40 -6.29 -1.47
C CYS A 47 -17.44 -7.30 -0.84
N TYR A 48 -16.16 -7.13 -1.17
CA TYR A 48 -15.09 -7.90 -0.56
C TYR A 48 -13.87 -7.03 -0.28
N ILE A 49 -13.08 -7.43 0.71
CA ILE A 49 -11.76 -6.87 1.01
C ILE A 49 -10.71 -7.90 0.63
N ASN A 50 -9.71 -7.47 -0.14
CA ASN A 50 -8.55 -8.26 -0.47
C ASN A 50 -7.34 -7.74 0.30
N SER A 51 -6.55 -8.69 0.81
CA SER A 51 -5.25 -8.46 1.43
C SER A 51 -4.16 -8.79 0.41
N TYR A 52 -3.10 -7.97 0.36
CA TYR A 52 -2.00 -8.13 -0.59
C TYR A 52 -0.65 -8.02 0.11
N ILE A 53 0.32 -8.80 -0.37
CA ILE A 53 1.71 -8.72 0.08
C ILE A 53 2.57 -8.24 -1.09
N PRO A 54 3.05 -6.97 -1.07
CA PRO A 54 3.93 -6.43 -2.10
C PRO A 54 5.17 -7.28 -2.36
N GLN A 55 5.50 -7.48 -3.64
CA GLN A 55 6.60 -8.36 -4.05
C GLN A 55 7.90 -7.57 -4.31
N TYR A 56 8.37 -6.81 -3.33
CA TYR A 56 9.61 -6.03 -3.45
C TYR A 56 10.86 -6.88 -3.73
N SER A 57 10.89 -8.14 -3.26
CA SER A 57 12.00 -9.07 -3.52
C SER A 57 12.17 -9.39 -5.01
N LYS A 58 11.10 -9.30 -5.81
CA LYS A 58 11.16 -9.52 -7.26
C LYS A 58 11.80 -8.34 -8.02
N LEU A 59 11.98 -7.19 -7.37
CA LEU A 59 12.59 -5.99 -7.95
C LEU A 59 14.10 -5.87 -7.66
N GLY A 60 14.72 -6.96 -7.20
CA GLY A 60 16.16 -7.03 -6.92
C GLY A 60 16.60 -6.19 -5.72
N ALA A 61 17.88 -5.81 -5.69
CA ALA A 61 18.47 -5.07 -4.57
C ALA A 61 17.75 -3.74 -4.25
N PRO A 62 17.34 -2.90 -5.23
CA PRO A 62 16.58 -1.69 -4.94
C PRO A 62 15.25 -1.98 -4.24
N GLY A 63 14.52 -2.99 -4.68
CA GLY A 63 13.28 -3.41 -4.03
C GLY A 63 13.49 -3.91 -2.60
N ALA A 64 14.53 -4.71 -2.37
CA ALA A 64 14.87 -5.18 -1.02
C ALA A 64 15.16 -4.03 -0.04
N ILE A 65 15.78 -2.94 -0.51
CA ILE A 65 15.98 -1.73 0.30
C ILE A 65 14.64 -1.05 0.60
N VAL A 66 13.79 -0.86 -0.40
CA VAL A 66 12.47 -0.22 -0.22
C VAL A 66 11.58 -1.01 0.74
N LYS A 67 11.68 -2.35 0.73
CA LYS A 67 10.93 -3.24 1.63
C LYS A 67 11.12 -2.89 3.11
N ILE A 68 12.27 -2.34 3.51
CA ILE A 68 12.58 -2.01 4.90
C ILE A 68 11.76 -0.79 5.39
N PHE A 69 11.32 0.07 4.47
CA PHE A 69 10.67 1.35 4.78
C PHE A 69 9.19 1.38 4.39
N THR A 70 8.59 0.22 4.19
CA THR A 70 7.22 0.08 3.68
C THR A 70 6.46 -0.96 4.49
N SER A 71 5.13 -0.84 4.47
CA SER A 71 4.24 -1.78 5.12
C SER A 71 4.41 -3.20 4.54
N GLU A 72 4.22 -4.21 5.39
CA GLU A 72 4.28 -5.61 4.97
C GLU A 72 3.12 -5.97 4.04
N ALA A 73 1.94 -5.40 4.32
CA ALA A 73 0.73 -5.65 3.57
C ALA A 73 0.03 -4.35 3.16
N PHE A 74 -0.92 -4.46 2.24
CA PHE A 74 -1.92 -3.44 1.98
C PHE A 74 -3.26 -4.09 1.67
N PHE A 75 -4.33 -3.33 1.82
CA PHE A 75 -5.70 -3.81 1.66
C PHE A 75 -6.45 -2.97 0.63
N ARG A 76 -7.31 -3.63 -0.14
CA ARG A 76 -8.21 -2.96 -1.09
C ARG A 76 -9.61 -3.51 -0.94
N VAL A 77 -10.59 -2.62 -0.93
CA VAL A 77 -12.01 -2.96 -0.87
C VAL A 77 -12.62 -2.77 -2.24
N TYR A 78 -13.39 -3.76 -2.67
CA TYR A 78 -14.03 -3.80 -3.97
C TYR A 78 -15.53 -4.05 -3.84
N THR A 79 -16.29 -3.60 -4.84
CA THR A 79 -17.65 -4.10 -5.08
C THR A 79 -17.60 -5.55 -5.57
N LYS A 80 -18.72 -6.27 -5.48
CA LYS A 80 -18.86 -7.61 -6.08
C LYS A 80 -18.52 -7.66 -7.57
N ASP A 81 -18.70 -6.55 -8.28
CA ASP A 81 -18.45 -6.39 -9.70
C ASP A 81 -16.98 -6.05 -10.00
N GLY A 82 -16.14 -5.88 -8.96
CA GLY A 82 -14.70 -5.65 -9.05
C GLY A 82 -14.29 -4.17 -9.11
N GLU A 83 -15.19 -3.23 -8.84
CA GLU A 83 -14.86 -1.81 -8.77
C GLU A 83 -14.11 -1.50 -7.47
N LEU A 84 -12.97 -0.81 -7.57
CA LEU A 84 -12.17 -0.42 -6.40
C LEU A 84 -12.83 0.73 -5.64
N LEU A 85 -13.21 0.49 -4.39
CA LEU A 85 -13.81 1.49 -3.51
C LEU A 85 -12.79 2.17 -2.61
N ARG A 86 -11.91 1.41 -1.96
CA ARG A 86 -10.90 1.93 -1.01
C ARG A 86 -9.60 1.15 -1.14
N SER A 87 -8.49 1.80 -0.79
CA SER A 87 -7.16 1.20 -0.75
C SER A 87 -6.35 1.80 0.39
N SER A 88 -5.64 0.97 1.15
CA SER A 88 -4.65 1.44 2.12
C SER A 88 -3.24 1.55 1.56
N GLU A 89 -3.00 1.08 0.34
CA GLU A 89 -1.68 1.03 -0.32
C GLU A 89 -0.91 2.37 -0.27
N TRP A 90 -1.62 3.49 -0.32
CA TRP A 90 -1.03 4.84 -0.34
C TRP A 90 -1.10 5.57 1.00
N LEU A 91 -1.63 4.93 2.04
CA LEU A 91 -1.62 5.47 3.39
C LEU A 91 -0.20 5.39 3.93
N LEU A 92 0.49 6.54 3.89
CA LEU A 92 1.83 6.67 4.42
C LEU A 92 1.78 6.46 5.95
N TRP A 93 2.80 5.79 6.49
CA TRP A 93 2.97 5.59 7.94
C TRP A 93 1.90 4.71 8.60
N LYS A 94 1.22 3.87 7.82
CA LYS A 94 0.48 2.73 8.36
C LYS A 94 1.32 1.49 8.18
N ASP A 95 1.74 0.92 9.30
CA ASP A 95 2.37 -0.39 9.32
C ASP A 95 1.26 -1.43 9.45
N GLU A 96 0.99 -2.08 8.34
CA GLU A 96 -0.08 -3.06 8.16
C GLU A 96 0.55 -4.44 7.95
N PHE A 97 -0.13 -5.48 8.43
CA PHE A 97 0.29 -6.86 8.27
C PHE A 97 -0.92 -7.70 7.89
N THR A 98 -0.72 -8.84 7.24
CA THR A 98 -1.84 -9.76 6.91
C THR A 98 -1.55 -11.22 7.22
N THR A 99 -0.31 -11.52 7.60
CA THR A 99 0.22 -12.87 7.84
C THR A 99 -0.17 -13.38 9.22
N ASP A 100 -0.10 -12.51 10.23
CA ASP A 100 -0.50 -12.83 11.61
C ASP A 100 -2.01 -12.70 11.84
N GLU A 101 -2.65 -11.80 11.10
CA GLU A 101 -4.08 -11.55 11.22
C GLU A 101 -4.68 -11.10 9.88
N GLN A 102 -5.91 -11.54 9.60
CA GLN A 102 -6.59 -11.27 8.34
C GLN A 102 -7.58 -10.10 8.46
N SER A 103 -7.84 -9.46 7.32
CA SER A 103 -8.92 -8.47 7.19
C SER A 103 -10.29 -9.12 7.40
N ARG A 104 -11.25 -8.33 7.90
CA ARG A 104 -12.60 -8.79 8.25
C ARG A 104 -13.66 -7.73 7.93
N TRP A 105 -14.91 -8.15 7.93
CA TRP A 105 -16.06 -7.24 7.94
C TRP A 105 -16.72 -7.23 9.32
N ALA A 106 -17.06 -6.03 9.82
CA ALA A 106 -17.77 -5.87 11.09
C ALA A 106 -18.72 -4.66 11.02
N GLY A 107 -20.03 -4.88 11.19
CA GLY A 107 -21.01 -3.80 11.24
C GLY A 107 -21.04 -2.90 9.99
N GLY A 108 -20.85 -3.48 8.81
CA GLY A 108 -20.76 -2.73 7.54
C GLY A 108 -19.46 -1.94 7.35
N ARG A 109 -18.43 -2.24 8.15
CA ARG A 109 -17.08 -1.69 8.01
C ARG A 109 -16.13 -2.79 7.52
N ALA A 110 -15.27 -2.44 6.59
CA ALA A 110 -14.12 -3.25 6.24
C ALA A 110 -12.99 -2.88 7.19
N ILE A 111 -12.49 -3.84 7.96
CA ILE A 111 -11.42 -3.66 8.95
C ILE A 111 -10.20 -4.49 8.58
N TYR A 112 -9.03 -3.96 8.90
CA TYR A 112 -7.75 -4.60 8.63
C TYR A 112 -6.77 -4.33 9.78
N PRO A 113 -5.87 -5.27 10.07
CA PRO A 113 -4.96 -5.14 11.19
C PRO A 113 -3.77 -4.22 10.86
N THR A 114 -3.33 -3.51 11.89
CA THR A 114 -2.19 -2.59 11.89
C THR A 114 -1.40 -2.77 13.17
N VAL A 115 -0.17 -2.26 13.24
CA VAL A 115 0.66 -2.35 14.46
C VAL A 115 0.05 -1.67 15.69
N THR A 116 -0.94 -0.79 15.51
CA THR A 116 -1.65 -0.10 16.58
C THR A 116 -3.04 -0.69 16.89
N GLY A 117 -3.42 -1.79 16.25
CA GLY A 117 -4.70 -2.48 16.44
C GLY A 117 -5.40 -2.78 15.12
N TYR A 118 -6.62 -2.27 14.94
CA TYR A 118 -7.33 -2.36 13.66
C TYR A 118 -7.67 -0.97 13.16
N ASP A 119 -7.55 -0.81 11.86
CA ASP A 119 -8.09 0.32 11.14
C ASP A 119 -9.16 -0.17 10.17
N GLY A 120 -9.88 0.73 9.52
CA GLY A 120 -10.92 0.35 8.60
C GLY A 120 -11.75 1.50 8.08
N TRP A 121 -12.56 1.18 7.07
CA TRP A 121 -13.42 2.13 6.40
C TRP A 121 -14.88 1.79 6.64
N VAL A 122 -15.70 2.82 6.79
CA VAL A 122 -17.13 2.70 6.55
C VAL A 122 -17.32 2.72 5.03
N ILE A 123 -17.98 1.71 4.48
CA ILE A 123 -18.27 1.61 3.05
C ILE A 123 -19.80 1.62 2.88
N PRO A 124 -20.44 2.80 2.76
CA PRO A 124 -21.89 2.89 2.60
C PRO A 124 -22.45 2.07 1.43
N GLU A 125 -21.64 1.88 0.39
CA GLU A 125 -21.96 1.13 -0.83
C GLU A 125 -22.10 -0.38 -0.59
N CYS A 126 -21.61 -0.90 0.54
CA CYS A 126 -21.56 -2.32 0.87
C CYS A 126 -22.60 -2.76 1.91
N ARG A 127 -23.71 -2.02 2.03
CA ARG A 127 -24.86 -2.43 2.86
C ARG A 127 -25.84 -3.25 2.05
#